data_AF-A0A8T5MUY6-F1
#
_entry.id   AF-A0A8T5MUY6-F1
#
_cell.length_a   1.000
_cell.length_b   1.000
_cell.length_c   1.000
_cell.angle_alpha   90.00
_cell.angle_beta   90.00
_cell.angle_gamma   90.00
#
_symmetry.space_group_name_H-M   'P 1'
#
loop_
_entity.id
_entity.type
_entity.pdbx_description
1 polymer ?
#
loop_
_entity_poly.entity_id
_entity_poly.type
_entity_poly.pdbx_seq_one_letter_code
_entity_poly.pdbx_strand_id
1 'polypeptide(L)'
;MRKGISPLVATVLLIAITMAVAAVLANWVQTYTEEALPQSNCIGGQVGVISGEYPYYDDVNNKIVAVVEAKFVELSDFGFVILMWDDTVRTYDSSTVITLQPGTIGTITASTTGTSYPALVYGDVRNIQITTSCPDVKSGWYELQTP
;
A
#
# COMPACT_ATOMS: atom_id res chain seq x y z
N MET A 1 68.03 -5.48 19.36
CA MET A 1 67.97 -6.08 18.01
C MET A 1 66.56 -5.88 17.46
N ARG A 2 66.34 -4.90 16.57
CA ARG A 2 65.04 -4.69 15.92
C ARG A 2 64.94 -5.65 14.73
N LYS A 3 64.16 -6.73 14.86
CA LYS A 3 63.83 -7.58 13.71
C LYS A 3 62.85 -6.79 12.84
N GLY A 4 63.35 -6.30 11.70
CA GLY A 4 62.52 -5.69 10.66
C GLY A 4 61.59 -6.76 10.10
N ILE A 5 60.29 -6.50 10.14
CA ILE A 5 59.27 -7.34 9.53
C ILE A 5 59.57 -7.33 8.02
N SER A 6 59.68 -8.50 7.40
CA SER A 6 59.95 -8.61 5.96
C SER A 6 58.89 -7.80 5.18
N PRO A 7 59.30 -6.88 4.28
CA PRO A 7 58.36 -6.05 3.50
C PRO A 7 57.29 -6.86 2.77
N LEU A 8 57.63 -8.10 2.39
CA LEU A 8 56.75 -9.03 1.69
C LEU A 8 55.63 -9.58 2.60
N VAL A 9 55.91 -9.76 3.90
CA VAL A 9 54.91 -10.22 4.87
C VAL A 9 53.95 -9.07 5.21
N ALA A 10 54.45 -7.84 5.28
CA ALA A 10 53.63 -6.66 5.56
C ALA A 10 52.59 -6.40 4.45
N THR A 11 52.97 -6.56 3.18
CA THR A 11 52.05 -6.35 2.05
C THR A 11 50.97 -7.42 1.98
N VAL A 12 51.30 -8.69 2.22
CA VAL A 12 50.31 -9.78 2.22
C VAL A 12 49.30 -9.63 3.36
N LEU A 13 49.77 -9.25 4.56
CA LEU A 13 48.87 -8.94 5.69
C LEU A 13 47.95 -7.76 5.38
N LEU A 14 48.46 -6.73 4.72
CA LEU A 14 47.65 -5.59 4.31
C LEU A 14 46.52 -6.00 3.35
N ILE A 15 46.84 -6.83 2.35
CA ILE A 15 45.85 -7.31 1.36
C ILE A 15 44.79 -8.19 2.02
N ALA A 16 45.20 -9.07 2.95
CA ALA A 16 44.25 -9.92 3.67
C ALA A 16 43.26 -9.09 4.51
N ILE A 17 43.77 -8.04 5.18
CA ILE A 17 42.93 -7.14 6.00
C ILE A 17 41.96 -6.35 5.10
N THR A 18 42.40 -5.81 3.96
CA THR A 18 41.50 -5.06 3.08
C THR A 18 40.39 -5.93 2.49
N MET A 19 40.69 -7.19 2.12
CA MET A 19 39.67 -8.14 1.67
C MET A 19 38.70 -8.54 2.78
N ALA A 20 39.18 -8.72 4.01
CA ALA A 20 38.32 -9.01 5.16
C ALA A 20 37.36 -7.84 5.47
N VAL A 21 37.88 -6.61 5.47
CA VAL A 21 37.06 -5.40 5.69
C VAL A 21 36.05 -5.23 4.56
N ALA A 22 36.45 -5.44 3.30
CA ALA A 22 35.56 -5.36 2.16
C ALA A 22 34.40 -6.37 2.25
N ALA A 23 34.68 -7.60 2.67
CA ALA A 23 33.65 -8.63 2.86
C ALA A 23 32.65 -8.25 3.96
N VAL A 24 33.12 -7.72 5.08
CA VAL A 24 32.26 -7.27 6.19
C VAL A 24 31.37 -6.10 5.75
N LEU A 25 31.94 -5.11 5.05
CA LEU A 25 31.18 -3.97 4.56
C LEU A 25 30.16 -4.36 3.49
N ALA A 26 30.53 -5.27 2.56
CA ALA A 26 29.60 -5.75 1.54
C ALA A 26 28.38 -6.45 2.17
N ASN A 27 28.61 -7.28 3.19
CA ASN A 27 27.52 -7.95 3.89
C ASN A 27 26.64 -6.95 4.65
N TRP A 28 27.24 -5.98 5.34
CA TRP A 28 26.47 -4.94 6.05
C TRP A 28 25.62 -4.09 5.10
N VAL A 29 26.15 -3.72 3.92
CA VAL A 29 25.39 -2.98 2.90
C VAL A 29 24.25 -3.81 2.33
N GLN A 30 24.45 -5.12 2.10
CA GLN A 30 23.38 -6.02 1.64
C GLN A 30 22.25 -6.09 2.66
N THR A 31 22.55 -6.36 3.93
CA THR A 31 21.54 -6.42 5.00
C THR A 31 20.82 -5.08 5.16
N TYR A 32 21.54 -3.96 5.15
CA TYR A 32 20.93 -2.64 5.25
C TYR A 32 20.01 -2.35 4.05
N THR A 33 20.38 -2.77 2.85
CA THR A 33 19.54 -2.56 1.64
C THR A 33 18.29 -3.44 1.68
N GLU A 34 18.40 -4.67 2.17
CA GLU A 34 17.26 -5.59 2.34
C GLU A 34 16.28 -5.12 3.43
N GLU A 35 16.78 -4.49 4.51
CA GLU A 35 15.94 -3.91 5.56
C GLU A 35 15.36 -2.54 5.16
N ALA A 36 16.11 -1.74 4.40
CA ALA A 36 15.70 -0.40 3.97
C ALA A 36 14.74 -0.43 2.78
N LEU A 37 14.77 -1.49 1.97
CA LEU A 37 13.70 -1.76 1.02
C LEU A 37 12.57 -2.42 1.83
N PRO A 38 11.47 -1.71 2.14
CA PRO A 38 10.32 -2.41 2.67
C PRO A 38 10.00 -3.51 1.67
N GLN A 39 9.81 -4.75 2.15
CA GLN A 39 9.19 -5.81 1.37
C GLN A 39 7.71 -5.44 1.14
N SER A 40 7.48 -4.27 0.55
CA SER A 40 6.22 -3.74 0.13
C SER A 40 5.90 -4.52 -1.13
N ASN A 41 5.30 -5.69 -0.95
CA ASN A 41 4.71 -6.46 -2.04
C ASN A 41 3.74 -5.59 -2.86
N CYS A 42 3.31 -4.45 -2.31
CA CYS A 42 2.46 -3.41 -2.87
C CYS A 42 3.08 -2.55 -3.98
N ILE A 43 4.40 -2.60 -4.23
CA ILE A 43 5.04 -1.76 -5.25
C ILE A 43 4.47 -2.10 -6.64
N GLY A 44 3.89 -1.09 -7.31
CA GLY A 44 3.26 -1.25 -8.62
C GLY A 44 1.82 -1.77 -8.57
N GLY A 45 1.27 -2.00 -7.37
CA GLY A 45 -0.14 -2.32 -7.20
C GLY A 45 -1.04 -1.18 -7.67
N GLN A 46 -2.14 -1.54 -8.33
CA GLN A 46 -3.16 -0.59 -8.74
C GLN A 46 -4.53 -1.16 -8.41
N VAL A 47 -5.42 -0.29 -7.94
CA VAL A 47 -6.85 -0.61 -7.79
C VAL A 47 -7.64 0.19 -8.82
N GLY A 48 -8.54 -0.47 -9.53
CA GLY A 48 -9.41 0.17 -10.51
C GLY A 48 -10.86 -0.21 -10.29
N VAL A 49 -11.78 0.72 -10.54
CA VAL A 49 -13.22 0.44 -10.60
C VAL A 49 -13.56 -0.02 -12.01
N ILE A 50 -14.34 -1.10 -12.14
CA ILE A 50 -14.53 -1.81 -13.42
C ILE A 50 -15.69 -1.27 -14.25
N SER A 51 -16.68 -0.65 -13.60
CA SER A 51 -17.88 -0.15 -14.26
C SER A 51 -18.16 1.30 -13.86
N GLY A 52 -18.67 2.07 -14.82
CA GLY A 52 -19.13 3.44 -14.61
C GLY A 52 -20.41 3.53 -13.77
N GLU A 53 -20.99 2.41 -13.33
CA GLU A 53 -22.10 2.34 -12.37
C GLU A 53 -21.60 2.33 -10.91
N TYR A 54 -20.28 2.27 -10.70
CA TYR A 54 -19.66 2.21 -9.37
C TYR A 54 -18.63 3.34 -9.21
N PRO A 55 -18.34 3.78 -7.97
CA PRO A 55 -19.02 3.42 -6.72
C PRO A 55 -20.42 4.06 -6.62
N TYR A 56 -21.39 3.35 -6.03
CA TYR A 56 -22.72 3.89 -5.73
C TYR A 56 -23.05 3.75 -4.24
N TYR A 57 -24.00 4.57 -3.78
CA TYR A 57 -24.51 4.53 -2.41
C TYR A 57 -25.87 3.81 -2.37
N ASP A 58 -25.95 2.76 -1.56
CA ASP A 58 -27.18 2.03 -1.30
C ASP A 58 -27.89 2.64 -0.09
N ASP A 59 -28.88 3.50 -0.38
CA ASP A 59 -29.72 4.16 0.63
C ASP A 59 -30.50 3.17 1.50
N VAL A 60 -30.85 1.99 0.97
CA VAL A 60 -31.67 0.99 1.69
C VAL A 60 -30.85 0.33 2.78
N ASN A 61 -29.59 0.00 2.47
CA ASN A 61 -28.70 -0.70 3.39
C ASN A 61 -27.69 0.24 4.08
N ASN A 62 -27.68 1.54 3.76
CA ASN A 62 -26.71 2.53 4.23
C ASN A 62 -25.24 2.12 3.98
N LYS A 63 -24.97 1.59 2.78
CA LYS A 63 -23.67 1.04 2.39
C LYS A 63 -23.15 1.67 1.12
N ILE A 64 -21.83 1.82 1.03
CA ILE A 64 -21.15 2.15 -0.22
C ILE A 64 -20.73 0.85 -0.85
N VAL A 65 -21.06 0.68 -2.13
CA VAL A 65 -20.73 -0.51 -2.90
C VAL A 65 -19.80 -0.11 -4.03
N ALA A 66 -18.68 -0.82 -4.17
CA ALA A 66 -17.80 -0.69 -5.32
C ALA A 66 -17.36 -2.06 -5.82
N VAL A 67 -17.26 -2.20 -7.15
CA VAL A 67 -16.65 -3.37 -7.78
C VAL A 67 -15.26 -2.97 -8.26
N VAL A 68 -14.27 -3.61 -7.65
CA VAL A 68 -12.86 -3.24 -7.82
C VAL A 68 -12.05 -4.41 -8.37
N GLU A 69 -11.05 -4.07 -9.16
CA GLU A 69 -10.04 -4.99 -9.67
C GLU A 69 -8.70 -4.70 -8.98
N ALA A 70 -8.09 -5.73 -8.41
CA ALA A 70 -6.70 -5.64 -7.95
C ALA A 70 -5.75 -5.96 -9.11
N LYS A 71 -4.88 -5.02 -9.50
CA LYS A 71 -3.91 -5.22 -10.58
C LYS A 71 -2.50 -5.38 -10.01
N PHE A 72 -1.76 -6.33 -10.58
CA PHE A 72 -0.34 -6.63 -10.34
C PHE A 72 0.01 -7.22 -8.96
N VAL A 73 -0.73 -6.86 -7.90
CA VAL A 73 -0.43 -7.27 -6.52
C VAL A 73 -1.70 -7.74 -5.81
N GLU A 74 -1.55 -8.65 -4.85
CA GLU A 74 -2.61 -9.03 -3.92
C GLU A 74 -2.95 -7.88 -2.97
N LEU A 75 -4.22 -7.50 -2.92
CA LEU A 75 -4.71 -6.39 -2.11
C LEU A 75 -5.67 -6.91 -1.03
N SER A 76 -5.57 -6.33 0.16
CA SER A 76 -6.40 -6.68 1.31
C SER A 76 -6.84 -5.41 2.05
N ASP A 77 -7.78 -5.57 2.98
CA ASP A 77 -8.28 -4.52 3.86
C ASP A 77 -8.68 -3.25 3.11
N PHE A 78 -9.66 -3.40 2.23
CA PHE A 78 -10.21 -2.28 1.48
C PHE A 78 -10.95 -1.30 2.39
N GLY A 79 -10.91 -0.03 2.02
CA GLY A 79 -11.66 1.04 2.64
C GLY A 79 -12.04 2.10 1.62
N PHE A 80 -12.77 3.09 2.09
CA PHE A 80 -13.22 4.22 1.30
C PHE A 80 -12.88 5.51 2.02
N VAL A 81 -12.32 6.45 1.29
CA VAL A 81 -12.14 7.83 1.71
C VAL A 81 -13.09 8.67 0.88
N ILE A 82 -13.97 9.40 1.55
CA ILE A 82 -15.02 10.19 0.94
C ILE A 82 -14.70 11.65 1.20
N LEU A 83 -14.62 12.42 0.12
CA LEU A 83 -14.57 13.87 0.16
C LEU A 83 -15.99 14.41 -0.03
N MET A 84 -16.46 15.20 0.91
CA MET A 84 -17.77 15.84 0.85
C MET A 84 -17.68 17.25 0.25
N TRP A 85 -18.84 17.85 -0.10
CA TRP A 85 -18.91 19.21 -0.65
C TRP A 85 -18.50 20.30 0.34
N ASP A 86 -18.53 20.02 1.64
CA ASP A 86 -18.04 20.89 2.71
C ASP A 86 -16.52 20.74 2.97
N ASP A 87 -15.80 20.08 2.05
CA ASP A 87 -14.37 19.74 2.12
C ASP A 87 -13.99 18.85 3.31
N THR A 88 -14.96 18.27 4.03
CA THR A 88 -14.64 17.29 5.06
C THR A 88 -14.36 15.92 4.44
N VAL A 89 -13.39 15.23 5.03
CA VAL A 89 -12.96 13.90 4.61
C VAL A 89 -13.44 12.89 5.64
N ARG A 90 -14.11 11.84 5.17
CA ARG A 90 -14.58 10.72 6.01
C ARG A 90 -13.99 9.42 5.50
N THR A 91 -13.51 8.59 6.41
CA THR A 91 -12.98 7.27 6.08
C THR A 91 -13.93 6.19 6.59
N TYR A 92 -14.20 5.21 5.75
CA TYR A 92 -15.04 4.06 6.07
C TYR A 92 -14.28 2.79 5.73
N ASP A 93 -14.11 1.92 6.72
CA ASP A 93 -13.52 0.61 6.48
C ASP A 93 -14.54 -0.33 5.85
N SER A 94 -14.04 -1.26 5.03
CA SER A 94 -14.91 -2.30 4.47
C SER A 94 -15.53 -3.13 5.59
N SER A 95 -16.84 -3.35 5.50
CA SER A 95 -17.58 -4.25 6.40
C SER A 95 -17.28 -5.72 6.16
N THR A 96 -16.60 -6.04 5.06
CA THR A 96 -16.16 -7.39 4.69
C THR A 96 -14.66 -7.41 4.48
N VAL A 97 -13.95 -8.31 5.19
CA VAL A 97 -12.54 -8.59 4.91
C VAL A 97 -12.47 -9.36 3.60
N ILE A 98 -11.93 -8.72 2.57
CA ILE A 98 -11.77 -9.31 1.23
C ILE A 98 -10.29 -9.21 0.85
N THR A 99 -9.73 -10.33 0.44
CA THR A 99 -8.42 -10.42 -0.20
C THR A 99 -8.64 -10.64 -1.68
N LEU A 100 -8.05 -9.79 -2.52
CA LEU A 100 -8.11 -9.89 -3.98
C LEU A 100 -6.76 -10.26 -4.52
N GLN A 101 -6.69 -11.42 -5.18
CA GLN A 101 -5.52 -11.85 -5.94
C GLN A 101 -5.33 -10.94 -7.18
N PRO A 102 -4.10 -10.82 -7.70
CA PRO A 102 -3.84 -10.04 -8.91
C PRO A 102 -4.72 -10.48 -10.09
N GLY A 103 -5.37 -9.52 -10.75
CA GLY A 103 -6.28 -9.74 -11.88
C GLY A 103 -7.68 -10.23 -11.48
N THR A 104 -8.00 -10.30 -10.19
CA THR A 104 -9.33 -10.70 -9.72
C THR A 104 -10.22 -9.50 -9.41
N ILE A 105 -11.51 -9.73 -9.57
CA ILE A 105 -12.58 -8.75 -9.36
C ILE A 105 -13.29 -9.10 -8.06
N GLY A 106 -13.50 -8.10 -7.23
CA GLY A 106 -14.25 -8.23 -5.99
C GLY A 106 -15.26 -7.11 -5.80
N THR A 107 -16.32 -7.41 -5.07
CA THR A 107 -17.26 -6.41 -4.59
C THR A 107 -16.91 -6.04 -3.16
N ILE A 108 -16.53 -4.79 -2.94
CA ILE A 108 -16.25 -4.25 -1.61
C ILE A 108 -17.45 -3.44 -1.12
N THR A 109 -17.78 -3.60 0.17
CA THR A 109 -18.90 -2.87 0.78
C THR A 109 -18.47 -2.27 2.11
N ALA A 110 -18.67 -0.97 2.29
CA ALA A 110 -18.44 -0.31 3.56
C ALA A 110 -19.75 0.15 4.17
N SER A 111 -19.95 -0.17 5.46
CA SER A 111 -21.12 0.27 6.20
C SER A 111 -20.85 1.64 6.79
N THR A 112 -21.78 2.58 6.58
CA THR A 112 -21.67 3.93 7.16
C THR A 112 -22.08 3.96 8.64
N THR A 113 -22.63 2.85 9.14
CA THR A 113 -23.09 2.63 10.51
C THR A 113 -21.94 2.15 11.39
N GLY A 114 -21.00 3.04 11.70
CA GLY A 114 -19.85 2.69 12.54
C GLY A 114 -19.01 3.90 12.90
N THR A 115 -19.19 4.40 14.11
CA THR A 115 -18.42 5.47 14.78
C THR A 115 -18.49 6.88 14.16
N SER A 116 -19.08 7.80 14.92
CA SER A 116 -18.93 9.27 14.87
C SER A 116 -19.61 10.08 13.76
N TYR A 117 -20.10 9.50 12.67
CA TYR A 117 -20.62 10.27 11.54
C TYR A 117 -22.10 9.97 11.21
N PRO A 118 -22.91 10.98 10.85
CA PRO A 118 -24.27 10.76 10.39
C PRO A 118 -24.29 9.98 9.07
N ALA A 119 -25.41 9.28 8.80
CA ALA A 119 -25.66 8.60 7.54
C ALA A 119 -25.37 9.55 6.36
N LEU A 120 -24.71 9.04 5.32
CA LEU A 120 -24.39 9.83 4.14
C LEU A 120 -25.68 10.12 3.38
N VAL A 121 -25.85 11.38 2.96
CA VAL A 121 -26.86 11.76 1.97
C VAL A 121 -26.13 11.86 0.64
N TYR A 122 -26.66 11.23 -0.40
CA TYR A 122 -26.06 11.19 -1.74
C TYR A 122 -25.58 12.58 -2.22
N GLY A 123 -26.36 13.63 -1.95
CA GLY A 123 -26.05 15.01 -2.35
C GLY A 123 -24.86 15.66 -1.64
N ASP A 124 -24.36 15.09 -0.54
CA ASP A 124 -23.24 15.64 0.24
C ASP A 124 -21.89 15.10 -0.22
N VAL A 125 -21.88 14.01 -1.00
CA VAL A 125 -20.67 13.36 -1.49
C VAL A 125 -20.17 14.04 -2.76
N ARG A 126 -18.89 14.43 -2.77
CA ARG A 126 -18.22 14.98 -3.94
C ARG A 126 -17.42 13.91 -4.66
N ASN A 127 -16.45 13.29 -3.98
CA ASN A 127 -15.58 12.28 -4.56
C ASN A 127 -15.32 11.13 -3.58
N ILE A 128 -15.02 9.95 -4.13
CA ILE A 128 -14.65 8.75 -3.36
C ILE A 128 -13.33 8.21 -3.88
N GLN A 129 -12.45 7.87 -2.94
CA GLN A 129 -11.21 7.16 -3.20
C GLN A 129 -11.25 5.82 -2.48
N ILE A 130 -10.78 4.76 -3.14
CA ILE A 130 -10.63 3.45 -2.53
C ILE A 130 -9.26 3.37 -1.87
N THR A 131 -9.21 2.91 -0.62
CA THR A 131 -8.00 2.65 0.14
C THR A 131 -7.82 1.15 0.37
N THR A 132 -6.60 0.73 0.69
CA THR A 132 -6.23 -0.65 0.96
C THR A 132 -5.18 -0.67 2.07
N SER A 133 -4.82 -1.84 2.62
CA SER A 133 -3.68 -1.98 3.54
C SER A 133 -2.32 -1.61 2.92
N CYS A 134 -2.25 -1.55 1.58
CA CYS A 134 -1.05 -1.23 0.84
C CYS A 134 -0.88 0.30 0.63
N PRO A 135 0.18 0.93 1.18
CA PRO A 135 0.35 2.39 1.13
C PRO A 135 0.75 2.95 -0.25
N ASP A 136 1.39 2.14 -1.10
CA ASP A 136 1.93 2.57 -2.40
C ASP A 136 1.02 2.24 -3.60
N VAL A 137 -0.22 1.79 -3.32
CA VAL A 137 -1.17 1.43 -4.38
C VAL A 137 -1.76 2.67 -5.01
N LYS A 138 -1.74 2.70 -6.34
CA LYS A 138 -2.40 3.77 -7.09
C LYS A 138 -3.91 3.56 -7.06
N SER A 139 -4.64 4.47 -6.42
CA SER A 139 -6.09 4.58 -6.48
C SER A 139 -6.53 5.94 -7.01
N GLY A 140 -7.60 5.96 -7.80
CA GLY A 140 -8.19 7.18 -8.34
C GLY A 140 -9.27 7.76 -7.43
N TRP A 141 -9.64 9.02 -7.70
CA TRP A 141 -10.88 9.61 -7.22
C TRP A 141 -12.00 9.33 -8.22
N TYR A 142 -13.15 8.93 -7.72
CA TYR A 142 -14.34 8.58 -8.49
C TYR A 142 -15.54 9.38 -8.00
N GLU A 143 -16.37 9.83 -8.94
CA GLU A 143 -17.65 10.45 -8.59
C GLU A 143 -18.65 9.34 -8.21
N LEU A 144 -19.42 9.59 -7.16
CA LEU A 144 -20.48 8.69 -6.72
C LEU A 144 -21.56 8.65 -7.81
N GLN A 145 -21.99 7.45 -8.18
CA GLN A 145 -23.03 7.24 -9.18
C GLN A 145 -24.38 7.05 -8.50
N THR A 146 -25.44 7.59 -9.11
CA THR A 146 -26.81 7.25 -8.72
C THR A 146 -27.12 5.83 -9.18
N PRO A 147 -27.75 4.99 -8.34
CA PRO A 147 -28.23 3.67 -8.76
C PRO A 147 -29.28 3.75 -9.88
#